data_AF-Q2B7M1-F1
#
_entry.id   AF-Q2B7M1-F1
#
_cell.length_a   1.000
_cell.length_b   1.000
_cell.length_c   1.000
_cell.angle_alpha   90.00
_cell.angle_beta   90.00
_cell.angle_gamma   90.00
#
_symmetry.space_group_name_H-M   'P 1'
#
loop_
_entity.id
_entity.type
_entity.pdbx_description
1 polymer ?
#
loop_
_entity_poly.entity_id
_entity_poly.type
_entity_poly.pdbx_seq_one_letter_code
_entity_poly.pdbx_strand_id
1 'polypeptide(L)'
;MAELFGQNSDLYPFAAFSAGHWTMLFVFAAGSFALYYYRQFFAANELAVRWTFFSGLFVLESLYHYWLYRAGIWDVSFTLPLQLCSISLILCLILLASGSRLVFNIVYFIGIAGALMAVLTPELFFGYPHFRYFQFFITHILIIWTCLFYVFAKDFAPDHKGMWLSFLFLNLSAGIAYLANKWTGGNYMFLAYKPSNGSLIDFLGPYPFYILSLEGIALFLFYVLLAPFGFRKRK
;
A
#
# COMPACT_ATOMS: atom_id res chain seq x y z
N MET A 1 -12.81 -7.95 24.34
CA MET A 1 -13.35 -7.91 22.96
C MET A 1 -13.77 -6.49 22.56
N ALA A 2 -14.59 -5.78 23.35
CA ALA A 2 -15.01 -4.40 23.01
C ALA A 2 -13.83 -3.42 22.83
N GLU A 3 -12.75 -3.55 23.60
CA GLU A 3 -11.57 -2.66 23.51
C GLU A 3 -10.69 -2.93 22.28
N LEU A 4 -10.66 -4.15 21.74
CA LEU A 4 -9.85 -4.51 20.56
C LEU A 4 -10.37 -3.92 19.25
N PHE A 5 -11.61 -3.42 19.27
CA PHE A 5 -12.28 -2.74 18.17
C PHE A 5 -12.73 -1.33 18.59
N GLY A 6 -12.23 -0.82 19.71
CA GLY A 6 -12.58 0.50 20.24
C GLY A 6 -11.97 1.64 19.41
N GLN A 7 -12.43 2.87 19.65
CA GLN A 7 -11.88 4.06 18.97
C GLN A 7 -10.82 4.79 19.79
N ASN A 8 -10.58 4.36 21.03
CA ASN A 8 -9.59 4.98 21.90
C ASN A 8 -8.21 4.39 21.63
N SER A 9 -7.38 5.11 20.86
CA SER A 9 -6.00 4.72 20.57
C SER A 9 -5.10 4.71 21.79
N ASP A 10 -5.43 5.43 22.86
CA ASP A 10 -4.59 5.53 24.06
C ASP A 10 -4.52 4.21 24.84
N LEU A 11 -5.49 3.31 24.62
CA LEU A 11 -5.48 1.97 25.20
C LEU A 11 -4.42 1.07 24.55
N TYR A 12 -4.14 1.31 23.27
CA TYR A 12 -3.16 0.55 22.48
C TYR A 12 -2.41 1.52 21.56
N PRO A 13 -1.53 2.38 22.10
CA PRO A 13 -0.81 3.34 21.28
C PRO A 13 0.21 2.61 20.40
N PHE A 14 0.23 2.94 19.12
CA PHE A 14 1.28 2.45 18.23
C PHE A 14 2.60 3.19 18.50
N ALA A 15 3.69 2.43 18.56
CA ALA A 15 5.05 2.96 18.62
C ALA A 15 5.90 2.33 17.52
N ALA A 16 6.53 3.15 16.69
CA ALA A 16 7.46 2.71 15.67
C ALA A 16 8.64 1.97 16.32
N PHE A 17 9.07 0.87 15.69
CA PHE A 17 10.15 -0.01 16.15
C PHE A 17 9.92 -0.68 17.52
N SER A 18 8.67 -0.69 18.00
CA SER A 18 8.25 -1.57 19.09
C SER A 18 8.33 -3.05 18.70
N ALA A 19 8.20 -3.96 19.67
CA ALA A 19 8.14 -5.39 19.41
C ALA A 19 7.04 -5.77 18.41
N GLY A 20 5.88 -5.10 18.47
CA GLY A 20 4.80 -5.26 17.48
C GLY A 20 5.24 -4.83 16.08
N HIS A 21 5.94 -3.70 15.94
CA HIS A 21 6.45 -3.28 14.63
C HIS A 21 7.46 -4.30 14.05
N TRP A 22 8.47 -4.68 14.85
CA TRP A 22 9.47 -5.67 14.44
C TRP A 22 8.88 -7.03 14.06
N THR A 23 7.80 -7.44 14.74
CA THR A 23 7.08 -8.67 14.38
C THR A 23 6.51 -8.59 12.97
N MET A 24 5.87 -7.49 12.58
CA MET A 24 5.32 -7.35 11.23
C MET A 24 6.41 -7.20 10.17
N LEU A 25 7.53 -6.54 10.49
CA LEU A 25 8.71 -6.50 9.61
C LEU A 25 9.29 -7.90 9.38
N PHE A 26 9.38 -8.72 10.43
CA PHE A 26 9.79 -10.11 10.31
C PHE A 26 8.81 -10.93 9.46
N VAL A 27 7.51 -10.81 9.70
CA VAL A 27 6.47 -11.47 8.87
C VAL A 27 6.62 -11.07 7.41
N PHE A 28 6.74 -9.77 7.13
CA PHE A 28 6.96 -9.22 5.80
C PHE A 28 8.18 -9.84 5.11
N ALA A 29 9.33 -9.88 5.80
CA ALA A 29 10.56 -10.44 5.26
C ALA A 29 10.46 -11.96 5.04
N ALA A 30 9.91 -12.69 6.01
CA ALA A 30 9.75 -14.14 5.96
C ALA A 30 8.82 -14.57 4.81
N GLY A 31 7.68 -13.90 4.63
CA GLY A 31 6.77 -14.20 3.53
C GLY A 31 7.32 -13.78 2.16
N SER A 32 8.08 -12.68 2.08
CA SER A 32 8.79 -12.30 0.85
C SER A 32 9.83 -13.35 0.47
N PHE A 33 10.58 -13.87 1.45
CA PHE A 33 11.52 -14.97 1.26
C PHE A 33 10.80 -16.26 0.84
N ALA A 34 9.67 -16.59 1.47
CA ALA A 34 8.87 -17.76 1.13
C ALA A 34 8.34 -17.68 -0.31
N LEU A 35 7.82 -16.52 -0.75
CA LEU A 35 7.37 -16.30 -2.13
C LEU A 35 8.49 -16.53 -3.15
N TYR A 36 9.72 -16.12 -2.82
CA TYR A 36 10.88 -16.34 -3.68
C TYR A 36 11.33 -17.80 -3.69
N TYR A 37 11.50 -18.41 -2.52
CA TYR A 37 12.05 -19.76 -2.35
C TYR A 37 11.08 -20.83 -2.87
N TYR A 38 9.80 -20.73 -2.52
CA TYR A 38 8.74 -21.64 -2.93
C TYR A 38 8.00 -21.18 -4.19
N ARG A 39 8.62 -20.33 -5.03
CA ARG A 39 7.99 -19.74 -6.23
C ARG A 39 7.39 -20.77 -7.19
N GLN A 40 8.00 -21.95 -7.31
CA GLN A 40 7.48 -23.03 -8.16
C GLN A 40 6.18 -23.62 -7.61
N PHE A 41 6.08 -23.79 -6.29
CA PHE A 41 4.86 -24.25 -5.63
C PHE A 41 3.72 -23.22 -5.80
N PHE A 42 4.00 -21.94 -5.59
CA PHE A 42 3.01 -20.88 -5.78
C PHE A 42 2.59 -20.73 -7.25
N ALA A 43 3.51 -20.94 -8.19
CA ALA A 43 3.17 -20.98 -9.62
C ALA A 43 2.25 -22.15 -9.96
N ALA A 44 2.50 -23.34 -9.40
CA ALA A 44 1.67 -24.52 -9.60
C ALA A 44 0.25 -24.36 -9.00
N ASN A 45 0.13 -23.57 -7.94
CA ASN A 45 -1.13 -23.32 -7.23
C ASN A 45 -1.68 -21.90 -7.48
N GLU A 46 -1.40 -21.31 -8.65
CA GLU A 46 -1.69 -19.91 -8.95
C GLU A 46 -3.11 -19.48 -8.57
N LEU A 47 -4.12 -20.25 -8.98
CA LEU A 47 -5.52 -19.86 -8.79
C LEU A 47 -5.86 -19.76 -7.30
N ALA A 48 -5.40 -20.72 -6.50
CA ALA A 48 -5.59 -20.71 -5.06
C ALA A 48 -4.90 -19.52 -4.40
N VAL A 49 -3.66 -19.21 -4.80
CA VAL A 49 -2.92 -18.04 -4.29
C VAL A 49 -3.63 -16.75 -4.64
N ARG A 50 -4.06 -16.59 -5.90
CA ARG A 50 -4.76 -15.39 -6.37
C ARG A 50 -6.03 -15.14 -5.59
N TRP A 51 -6.86 -16.17 -5.41
CA TRP A 51 -8.10 -16.04 -4.63
C TRP A 51 -7.84 -15.83 -3.14
N THR A 52 -6.81 -16.47 -2.57
CA THR A 52 -6.43 -16.25 -1.16
C THR A 52 -6.05 -14.78 -0.92
N PHE A 53 -5.19 -14.21 -1.77
CA PHE A 53 -4.78 -12.81 -1.65
C PHE A 53 -5.94 -11.86 -1.94
N PHE A 54 -6.78 -12.18 -2.94
CA PHE A 54 -7.95 -11.38 -3.30
C PHE A 54 -8.93 -11.31 -2.12
N SER A 55 -9.30 -12.48 -1.58
CA SER A 55 -10.20 -12.56 -0.43
C SER A 55 -9.61 -11.88 0.80
N GLY A 56 -8.30 -12.04 1.05
CA GLY A 56 -7.62 -11.35 2.15
C GLY A 56 -7.74 -9.84 2.05
N LEU A 57 -7.35 -9.25 0.91
CA LEU A 57 -7.45 -7.80 0.67
C LEU A 57 -8.89 -7.31 0.74
N PHE A 58 -9.83 -8.01 0.09
CA PHE A 58 -11.23 -7.62 0.04
C PHE A 58 -11.90 -7.65 1.42
N VAL A 59 -11.65 -8.71 2.20
CA VAL A 59 -12.20 -8.86 3.55
C VAL A 59 -11.60 -7.81 4.49
N LEU A 60 -10.29 -7.58 4.44
CA LEU A 60 -9.65 -6.58 5.30
C LEU A 60 -10.16 -5.16 5.04
N GLU A 61 -10.33 -4.80 3.76
CA GLU A 61 -10.88 -3.49 3.39
C GLU A 61 -12.36 -3.36 3.80
N SER A 62 -13.14 -4.42 3.59
CA SER A 62 -14.56 -4.46 4.00
C SER A 62 -14.70 -4.34 5.52
N LEU A 63 -13.85 -5.04 6.29
CA LEU A 63 -13.84 -4.96 7.74
C LEU A 63 -13.41 -3.57 8.23
N TYR A 64 -12.48 -2.92 7.54
CA TYR A 64 -12.09 -1.54 7.86
C TYR A 64 -13.25 -0.56 7.70
N HIS A 65 -13.95 -0.59 6.55
CA HIS A 65 -15.12 0.25 6.35
C HIS A 65 -16.27 -0.08 7.31
N TYR A 66 -16.49 -1.36 7.59
CA TYR A 66 -17.46 -1.79 8.57
C TYR A 66 -17.16 -1.26 9.97
N TRP A 67 -15.89 -1.31 10.39
CA TRP A 67 -15.43 -0.79 11.67
C TRP A 67 -15.65 0.72 11.79
N LEU A 68 -15.33 1.49 10.74
CA LEU A 68 -15.62 2.93 10.67
C LEU A 68 -17.12 3.23 10.74
N TYR A 69 -17.92 2.50 9.96
CA TYR A 69 -19.37 2.68 9.92
C TYR A 69 -20.02 2.39 11.28
N ARG A 70 -19.63 1.28 11.92
CA ARG A 70 -20.14 0.89 13.26
C ARG A 70 -19.80 1.89 14.35
N ALA A 71 -18.69 2.61 14.21
CA ALA A 71 -18.27 3.65 15.13
C ALA A 71 -18.86 5.03 14.82
N GLY A 72 -19.64 5.18 13.74
CA GLY A 72 -20.24 6.45 13.35
C GLY A 72 -19.24 7.50 12.87
N ILE A 73 -18.02 7.08 12.52
CA ILE A 73 -16.92 7.96 12.06
C ILE A 73 -16.63 7.79 10.57
N TRP A 74 -17.52 7.14 9.81
CA TRP A 74 -17.35 7.05 8.37
C TRP A 74 -17.60 8.42 7.73
N ASP A 75 -16.56 9.01 7.13
CA ASP A 75 -16.62 10.36 6.56
C ASP A 75 -15.94 10.44 5.19
N VAL A 76 -16.57 11.14 4.24
CA VAL A 76 -16.10 11.26 2.85
C VAL A 76 -14.79 12.03 2.71
N SER A 77 -14.33 12.72 3.75
CA SER A 77 -13.05 13.45 3.77
C SER A 77 -11.84 12.53 3.91
N PHE A 78 -12.01 11.28 4.35
CA PHE A 78 -10.90 10.32 4.46
C PHE A 78 -11.23 8.87 4.10
N THR A 79 -12.50 8.49 3.88
CA THR A 79 -12.89 7.10 3.59
C THR A 79 -13.02 6.76 2.11
N LEU A 80 -13.02 7.75 1.20
CA LEU A 80 -12.99 7.44 -0.23
C LEU A 80 -11.68 6.74 -0.58
N PRO A 81 -11.67 5.82 -1.56
CA PRO A 81 -10.48 5.06 -1.94
C PRO A 81 -9.52 5.91 -2.80
N LEU A 82 -9.20 7.11 -2.32
CA LEU A 82 -8.35 8.10 -2.98
C LEU A 82 -6.98 8.20 -2.32
N GLN A 83 -6.75 7.49 -1.21
CA GLN A 83 -5.41 7.26 -0.69
C GLN A 83 -4.64 6.34 -1.64
N LEU A 84 -3.32 6.56 -1.76
CA LEU A 84 -2.49 5.77 -2.67
C LEU A 84 -2.51 4.27 -2.33
N CYS A 85 -2.58 3.91 -1.06
CA CYS A 85 -2.72 2.53 -0.59
C CYS A 85 -4.09 1.93 -0.95
N SER A 86 -5.19 2.68 -0.82
CA SER A 86 -6.53 2.23 -1.23
C SER A 86 -6.63 2.03 -2.73
N ILE A 87 -6.06 2.93 -3.53
CA ILE A 87 -5.95 2.79 -4.99
C ILE A 87 -5.13 1.53 -5.32
N SER A 88 -4.00 1.34 -4.66
CA SER A 88 -3.14 0.16 -4.85
C SER A 88 -3.86 -1.14 -4.47
N LEU A 89 -4.65 -1.15 -3.41
CA LEU A 89 -5.49 -2.28 -3.02
C LEU A 89 -6.48 -2.64 -4.11
N ILE A 90 -7.23 -1.66 -4.64
CA ILE A 90 -8.18 -1.88 -5.72
C ILE A 90 -7.47 -2.42 -6.97
N LEU A 91 -6.31 -1.87 -7.34
CA LEU A 91 -5.51 -2.38 -8.44
C LEU A 91 -5.01 -3.80 -8.19
N CYS A 92 -4.63 -4.14 -6.95
CA CYS A 92 -4.30 -5.52 -6.57
C CYS A 92 -5.50 -6.45 -6.76
N LEU A 93 -6.72 -6.05 -6.35
CA LEU A 93 -7.93 -6.84 -6.58
C LEU A 93 -8.18 -7.06 -8.08
N ILE A 94 -8.07 -6.00 -8.89
CA ILE A 94 -8.20 -6.08 -10.35
C ILE A 94 -7.11 -6.98 -10.94
N LEU A 95 -5.87 -6.86 -10.49
CA LEU A 95 -4.75 -7.69 -10.94
C LEU A 95 -4.98 -9.15 -10.60
N LEU A 96 -5.35 -9.46 -9.36
CA LEU A 96 -5.60 -10.81 -8.88
C LEU A 96 -6.79 -11.44 -9.59
N ALA A 97 -7.82 -10.68 -9.96
CA ALA A 97 -8.94 -11.17 -10.75
C ALA A 97 -8.59 -11.35 -12.24
N SER A 98 -7.89 -10.40 -12.85
CA SER A 98 -7.67 -10.36 -14.32
C SER A 98 -6.35 -10.98 -14.80
N GLY A 99 -5.31 -11.00 -13.97
CA GLY A 99 -3.95 -11.32 -14.39
C GLY A 99 -3.32 -10.31 -15.36
N SER A 100 -3.89 -9.10 -15.47
CA SER A 100 -3.48 -8.11 -16.47
C SER A 100 -2.06 -7.57 -16.24
N ARG A 101 -1.20 -7.70 -17.25
CA ARG A 101 0.15 -7.11 -17.26
C ARG A 101 0.14 -5.59 -17.17
N LEU A 102 -0.89 -4.93 -17.71
CA LEU A 102 -1.03 -3.47 -17.64
C LEU A 102 -1.24 -3.03 -16.19
N VAL A 103 -2.18 -3.68 -15.50
CA VAL A 103 -2.49 -3.38 -14.10
C VAL A 103 -1.31 -3.73 -13.21
N PHE A 104 -0.63 -4.86 -13.48
CA PHE A 104 0.62 -5.22 -12.80
C PHE A 104 1.67 -4.11 -12.88
N ASN A 105 1.94 -3.57 -14.08
CA ASN A 105 2.92 -2.49 -14.22
C ASN A 105 2.58 -1.32 -13.30
N ILE A 106 1.32 -0.88 -13.31
CA ILE A 106 0.86 0.24 -12.48
C ILE A 106 1.06 -0.06 -10.99
N VAL A 107 0.48 -1.15 -10.49
CA VAL A 107 0.50 -1.47 -9.06
C VAL A 107 1.88 -1.89 -8.55
N TYR A 108 2.74 -2.46 -9.41
CA TYR A 108 4.12 -2.77 -9.04
C TYR A 108 4.88 -1.52 -8.61
N PHE A 109 4.76 -0.43 -9.38
CA PHE A 109 5.47 0.81 -9.07
C PHE A 109 4.80 1.58 -7.92
N ILE A 110 3.52 1.92 -8.04
CA ILE A 110 2.85 2.75 -7.03
C ILE A 110 2.61 1.98 -5.72
N GLY A 111 2.25 0.70 -5.85
CA GLY A 111 1.84 -0.15 -4.73
C GLY A 111 3.03 -0.58 -3.88
N ILE A 112 4.13 -1.05 -4.49
CA ILE A 112 5.33 -1.38 -3.70
C ILE A 112 5.91 -0.12 -3.07
N ALA A 113 6.08 0.98 -3.83
CA ALA A 113 6.67 2.20 -3.29
C ALA A 113 5.87 2.75 -2.09
N GLY A 114 4.54 2.87 -2.23
CA GLY A 114 3.67 3.37 -1.17
C GLY A 114 3.56 2.40 0.02
N ALA A 115 3.28 1.12 -0.24
CA ALA A 115 3.08 0.15 0.84
C ALA A 115 4.36 -0.16 1.60
N LEU A 116 5.53 -0.15 0.95
CA LEU A 116 6.81 -0.34 1.63
C LEU A 116 7.09 0.81 2.60
N MET A 117 6.81 2.06 2.21
CA MET A 117 6.92 3.21 3.12
C MET A 117 5.93 3.10 4.27
N ALA A 118 4.69 2.66 4.03
CA ALA A 118 3.72 2.42 5.09
C ALA A 118 4.15 1.32 6.07
N VAL A 119 4.84 0.28 5.60
CA VAL A 119 5.36 -0.81 6.45
C VAL A 119 6.59 -0.37 7.23
N LEU A 120 7.48 0.44 6.66
CA LEU A 120 8.74 0.86 7.31
C LEU A 120 8.57 2.08 8.22
N THR A 121 7.76 3.04 7.80
CA THR A 121 7.46 4.29 8.50
C THR A 121 5.94 4.47 8.62
N PRO A 122 5.27 3.61 9.41
CA PRO A 122 3.81 3.60 9.52
C PRO A 122 3.26 4.89 10.14
N GLU A 123 2.30 5.47 9.43
CA GLU A 123 1.39 6.50 9.92
C GLU A 123 0.18 5.78 10.53
N LEU A 124 0.31 5.36 11.80
CA LEU A 124 -0.68 4.53 12.49
C LEU A 124 -0.76 4.92 13.97
N PHE A 125 -1.98 5.04 14.49
CA PHE A 125 -2.22 5.38 15.90
C PHE A 125 -2.49 4.15 16.79
N PHE A 126 -3.03 3.08 16.22
CA PHE A 126 -3.42 1.88 16.96
C PHE A 126 -2.35 0.80 16.87
N GLY A 127 -1.77 0.44 18.01
CA GLY A 127 -0.77 -0.60 18.18
C GLY A 127 -1.35 -1.98 18.45
N TYR A 128 -0.46 -2.97 18.58
CA TYR A 128 -0.85 -4.33 18.95
C TYR A 128 -1.53 -4.35 20.34
N PRO A 129 -2.59 -5.16 20.55
CA PRO A 129 -3.24 -6.11 19.64
C PRO A 129 -4.52 -5.58 18.97
N HIS A 130 -4.61 -4.28 18.70
CA HIS A 130 -5.84 -3.69 18.15
C HIS A 130 -6.14 -4.15 16.71
N PHE A 131 -7.43 -4.22 16.34
CA PHE A 131 -7.84 -4.61 14.98
C PHE A 131 -7.15 -3.77 13.88
N ARG A 132 -7.07 -2.44 14.07
CA ARG A 132 -6.44 -1.53 13.11
C ARG A 132 -4.95 -1.81 12.91
N TYR A 133 -4.25 -2.30 13.92
CA TYR A 133 -2.85 -2.72 13.77
C TYR A 133 -2.73 -3.88 12.77
N PHE A 134 -3.51 -4.95 12.96
CA PHE A 134 -3.46 -6.10 12.06
C PHE A 134 -3.95 -5.74 10.66
N GLN A 135 -5.08 -5.03 10.57
CA GLN A 135 -5.64 -4.63 9.28
C GLN A 135 -4.65 -3.76 8.49
N PHE A 136 -4.03 -2.76 9.13
CA PHE A 136 -3.04 -1.90 8.47
C PHE A 136 -1.87 -2.72 7.94
N PHE A 137 -1.14 -3.45 8.79
CA PHE A 137 0.08 -4.13 8.35
C PHE A 137 -0.21 -5.26 7.35
N ILE A 138 -1.23 -6.08 7.59
CA ILE A 138 -1.54 -7.21 6.70
C ILE A 138 -1.96 -6.69 5.31
N THR A 139 -2.79 -5.65 5.23
CA THR A 139 -3.18 -5.05 3.95
C THR A 139 -1.96 -4.56 3.16
N HIS A 140 -1.07 -3.79 3.78
CA HIS A 140 0.11 -3.26 3.09
C HIS A 140 1.10 -4.36 2.67
N ILE A 141 1.31 -5.35 3.54
CA ILE A 141 2.14 -6.52 3.21
C ILE A 141 1.54 -7.30 2.04
N LEU A 142 0.23 -7.52 2.00
CA LEU A 142 -0.45 -8.22 0.90
C LEU A 142 -0.37 -7.47 -0.43
N ILE A 143 -0.38 -6.14 -0.43
CA ILE A 143 -0.15 -5.34 -1.65
C ILE A 143 1.25 -5.64 -2.22
N ILE A 144 2.28 -5.62 -1.37
CA ILE A 144 3.66 -5.91 -1.79
C ILE A 144 3.79 -7.38 -2.24
N TRP A 145 3.28 -8.31 -1.44
CA TRP A 145 3.32 -9.74 -1.75
C TRP A 145 2.54 -10.11 -3.01
N THR A 146 1.45 -9.41 -3.33
CA THR A 146 0.77 -9.56 -4.62
C THR A 146 1.73 -9.26 -5.76
N CYS A 147 2.43 -8.13 -5.70
CA CYS A 147 3.39 -7.76 -6.72
C CYS A 147 4.57 -8.76 -6.81
N LEU A 148 5.13 -9.17 -5.66
CA LEU A 148 6.21 -10.15 -5.60
C LEU A 148 5.78 -11.53 -6.11
N PHE A 149 4.55 -11.96 -5.85
CA PHE A 149 3.98 -13.19 -6.40
C PHE A 149 3.98 -13.14 -7.94
N TYR A 150 3.53 -12.03 -8.54
CA TYR A 150 3.56 -11.90 -9.99
C TYR A 150 4.99 -11.84 -10.56
N VAL A 151 5.94 -11.23 -9.84
CA VAL A 151 7.34 -11.22 -10.25
C VAL A 151 7.97 -12.62 -10.17
N PHE A 152 7.86 -13.31 -9.03
CA PHE A 152 8.60 -14.54 -8.76
C PHE A 152 7.91 -15.80 -9.30
N ALA A 153 6.59 -15.90 -9.19
CA ALA A 153 5.84 -17.10 -9.58
C ALA A 153 5.25 -16.98 -10.99
N LYS A 154 4.87 -15.77 -11.43
CA LYS A 154 4.28 -15.53 -12.77
C LYS A 154 5.27 -15.00 -13.80
N ASP A 155 6.51 -14.72 -13.39
CA ASP A 155 7.57 -14.18 -14.24
C ASP A 155 7.21 -12.87 -14.95
N PHE A 156 6.41 -12.03 -14.29
CA PHE A 156 6.13 -10.69 -14.79
C PHE A 156 7.34 -9.79 -14.51
N ALA A 157 7.69 -8.96 -15.49
CA ALA A 157 8.78 -8.01 -15.38
C ALA A 157 8.23 -6.60 -15.66
N PRO A 158 8.43 -5.64 -14.74
CA PRO A 158 8.15 -4.24 -15.02
C PRO A 158 9.09 -3.73 -16.12
N ASP A 159 8.63 -2.73 -16.87
CA ASP A 159 9.44 -2.09 -17.91
C ASP A 159 9.38 -0.55 -17.82
N HIS A 160 10.22 0.12 -18.59
CA HIS A 160 10.27 1.59 -18.63
C HIS A 160 8.96 2.23 -19.09
N LYS A 161 8.20 1.58 -19.98
CA LYS A 161 6.91 2.12 -20.45
C LYS A 161 5.88 2.05 -19.32
N GLY A 162 5.85 0.93 -18.61
CA GLY A 162 5.07 0.71 -17.40
C GLY A 162 5.43 1.70 -16.30
N MET A 163 6.70 2.01 -16.12
CA MET A 163 7.16 3.02 -15.14
C MET A 163 6.56 4.40 -15.42
N TRP A 164 6.67 4.91 -16.65
CA TRP A 164 6.10 6.21 -17.02
C TRP A 164 4.57 6.20 -17.02
N LEU A 165 3.95 5.09 -17.42
CA LEU A 165 2.51 4.92 -17.30
C LEU A 165 2.05 4.98 -15.83
N SER A 166 2.79 4.35 -14.93
CA SER A 166 2.52 4.37 -13.49
C SER A 166 2.69 5.77 -12.91
N PHE A 167 3.69 6.50 -13.39
CA PHE A 167 3.94 7.88 -12.97
C PHE A 167 2.82 8.83 -13.45
N LEU A 168 2.36 8.66 -14.68
CA LEU A 168 1.19 9.37 -15.20
C LEU A 168 -0.06 9.00 -14.40
N PHE A 169 -0.29 7.72 -14.13
CA PHE A 169 -1.43 7.23 -13.35
C PHE A 169 -1.42 7.80 -11.92
N LEU A 170 -0.25 7.85 -11.28
CA LEU A 170 -0.04 8.48 -9.96
C LEU A 170 -0.46 9.94 -9.98
N ASN A 171 0.02 10.71 -10.96
CA ASN A 171 -0.29 12.13 -11.09
C ASN A 171 -1.77 12.39 -11.41
N LEU A 172 -2.39 11.57 -12.26
CA LEU A 172 -3.84 11.63 -12.52
C LEU A 172 -4.64 11.32 -11.25
N SER A 173 -4.25 10.30 -10.50
CA SER A 173 -4.85 9.93 -9.22
C SER A 173 -4.71 11.05 -8.19
N ALA A 174 -3.52 11.67 -8.11
CA ALA A 174 -3.26 12.82 -7.24
C ALA A 174 -4.11 14.03 -7.63
N GLY A 175 -4.30 14.29 -8.93
CA GLY A 175 -5.20 15.33 -9.42
C GLY A 175 -6.65 15.12 -8.97
N ILE A 176 -7.15 13.88 -9.07
CA ILE A 176 -8.50 13.52 -8.59
C ILE A 176 -8.59 13.66 -7.06
N ALA A 177 -7.59 13.15 -6.33
CA ALA A 177 -7.52 13.26 -4.87
C ALA A 177 -7.48 14.73 -4.41
N TYR A 178 -6.76 15.59 -5.11
CA TYR A 178 -6.71 17.03 -4.85
C TYR A 178 -8.07 17.71 -5.02
N LEU A 179 -8.81 17.38 -6.10
CA LEU A 179 -10.17 17.90 -6.31
C LEU A 179 -11.12 17.40 -5.21
N ALA A 180 -11.03 16.13 -4.84
CA ALA A 180 -11.82 15.57 -3.74
C ALA A 180 -11.50 16.25 -2.40
N ASN A 181 -10.23 16.54 -2.10
CA ASN A 181 -9.83 17.29 -0.91
C ASN A 181 -10.49 18.68 -0.87
N LYS A 182 -10.54 19.39 -1.99
CA LYS A 182 -11.22 20.69 -2.07
C LYS A 182 -12.71 20.61 -1.80
N TRP A 183 -13.38 19.55 -2.23
CA TRP A 183 -14.83 19.40 -2.08
C TRP A 183 -15.25 18.85 -0.72
N THR A 184 -14.42 17.98 -0.14
CA THR A 184 -14.74 17.28 1.11
C THR A 184 -14.06 17.90 2.34
N GLY A 185 -13.09 18.80 2.14
CA GLY A 185 -12.22 19.29 3.22
C GLY A 185 -11.19 18.25 3.68
N GLY A 186 -11.03 17.15 2.93
CA GLY A 186 -10.16 16.03 3.26
C GLY A 186 -8.67 16.25 2.98
N ASN A 187 -7.89 15.19 3.21
CA ASN A 187 -6.44 15.18 2.99
C ASN A 187 -5.94 13.86 2.39
N TYR A 188 -6.57 13.44 1.30
CA TYR A 188 -6.12 12.33 0.48
C TYR A 188 -4.71 12.56 -0.05
N MET A 189 -3.88 11.52 0.03
CA MET A 189 -2.48 11.50 -0.40
C MET A 189 -1.62 12.59 0.26
N PHE A 190 -2.07 13.16 1.38
CA PHE A 190 -1.42 14.30 2.05
C PHE A 190 -1.20 15.49 1.11
N LEU A 191 -2.14 15.75 0.19
CA LEU A 191 -2.05 16.84 -0.78
C LEU A 191 -2.58 18.18 -0.27
N ALA A 192 -3.28 18.22 0.87
CA ALA A 192 -3.79 19.46 1.46
C ALA A 192 -2.87 19.97 2.59
N TYR A 193 -2.35 19.06 3.42
CA TYR A 193 -1.42 19.36 4.51
C TYR A 193 -0.62 18.12 4.92
N LYS A 194 0.47 18.32 5.64
CA LYS A 194 1.31 17.22 6.16
C LYS A 194 0.59 16.46 7.28
N PRO A 195 0.85 15.13 7.44
CA PRO A 195 0.34 14.39 8.59
C PRO A 195 0.83 15.00 9.91
N SER A 196 0.03 14.87 10.97
CA SER A 196 0.28 15.49 12.27
C SER A 196 1.23 14.70 13.17
N ASN A 197 1.35 13.39 12.95
CA ASN A 197 2.37 12.55 13.57
C ASN A 197 3.64 12.62 12.73
N GLY A 198 4.71 13.16 13.32
CA GLY A 198 5.96 13.47 12.62
C GLY A 198 6.35 12.42 11.58
N SER A 199 6.57 12.85 10.34
CA SER A 199 6.78 11.97 9.19
C SER A 199 7.98 12.39 8.37
N LEU A 200 8.44 11.53 7.45
CA LEU A 200 9.47 11.90 6.48
C LEU A 200 9.09 13.14 5.67
N ILE A 201 7.79 13.41 5.50
CA ILE A 201 7.26 14.57 4.78
C ILE A 201 7.63 15.89 5.46
N ASP A 202 7.89 15.87 6.78
CA ASP A 202 8.26 17.08 7.52
C ASP A 202 9.59 17.67 7.04
N PHE A 203 10.50 16.83 6.57
CA PHE A 203 11.81 17.21 6.05
C PHE A 203 11.78 17.67 4.58
N LEU A 204 10.64 17.60 3.90
CA LEU A 204 10.51 17.85 2.46
C LEU A 204 10.15 19.31 2.10
N GLY A 205 10.26 20.25 3.05
CA GLY A 205 9.97 21.67 2.82
C GLY A 205 8.49 22.05 3.03
N PRO A 206 8.13 23.34 2.87
CA PRO A 206 6.78 23.83 3.17
C PRO A 206 5.75 23.43 2.11
N TYR A 207 4.46 23.49 2.46
CA TYR A 207 3.37 23.37 1.48
C TYR A 207 3.42 24.54 0.48
N PRO A 208 3.17 24.34 -0.83
CA PRO A 208 2.94 23.06 -1.52
C PRO A 208 4.22 22.40 -2.07
N PHE A 209 5.40 22.96 -1.81
CA PHE A 209 6.66 22.50 -2.41
C PHE A 209 7.05 21.07 -2.05
N TYR A 210 6.68 20.56 -0.86
CA TYR A 210 6.93 19.16 -0.53
C TYR A 210 6.26 18.17 -1.47
N ILE A 211 5.18 18.57 -2.16
CA ILE A 211 4.50 17.71 -3.14
C ILE A 211 5.45 17.44 -4.32
N LEU A 212 6.23 18.44 -4.75
CA LEU A 212 7.26 18.25 -5.78
C LEU A 212 8.38 17.33 -5.28
N SER A 213 8.75 17.44 -4.00
CA SER A 213 9.71 16.51 -3.39
C SER A 213 9.16 15.07 -3.34
N LEU A 214 7.87 14.89 -3.06
CA LEU A 214 7.20 13.58 -3.10
C LEU A 214 7.21 12.99 -4.51
N GLU A 215 6.94 13.78 -5.55
CA GLU A 215 7.06 13.35 -6.96
C GLU A 215 8.49 12.90 -7.29
N GLY A 216 9.51 13.66 -6.85
CA GLY A 216 10.91 13.29 -7.01
C GLY A 216 11.28 11.98 -6.31
N ILE A 217 10.79 11.78 -5.07
CA ILE A 217 10.97 10.53 -4.33
C ILE A 217 10.26 9.37 -5.03
N ALA A 218 9.04 9.56 -5.51
CA ALA A 218 8.29 8.54 -6.24
C ALA A 218 9.05 8.09 -7.50
N LEU A 219 9.52 9.04 -8.32
CA LEU A 219 10.37 8.78 -9.48
C LEU A 219 11.65 8.03 -9.12
N PHE A 220 12.36 8.47 -8.07
CA PHE A 220 13.56 7.80 -7.58
C PHE A 220 13.28 6.35 -7.20
N LEU A 221 12.23 6.10 -6.41
CA LEU A 221 11.83 4.76 -6.00
C LEU A 221 11.42 3.90 -7.20
N PHE A 222 10.78 4.48 -8.22
CA PHE A 222 10.43 3.76 -9.43
C PHE A 222 11.67 3.28 -10.18
N TYR A 223 12.70 4.11 -10.31
CA TYR A 223 13.97 3.68 -10.89
C TYR A 223 14.64 2.57 -10.05
N VAL A 224 14.62 2.69 -8.72
CA VAL A 224 15.13 1.64 -7.82
C VAL A 224 14.39 0.32 -8.04
N LEU A 225 13.06 0.36 -8.15
CA LEU A 225 12.22 -0.82 -8.38
C LEU A 225 12.40 -1.42 -9.79
N LEU A 226 12.79 -0.62 -10.79
CA LEU A 226 13.07 -1.06 -12.15
C LEU A 226 14.49 -1.63 -12.32
N ALA A 227 15.46 -1.15 -11.53
CA ALA A 227 16.88 -1.51 -11.67
C ALA A 227 17.17 -3.02 -11.73
N PRO A 228 16.53 -3.91 -10.93
CA PRO A 228 16.77 -5.35 -11.01
C PRO A 228 16.41 -5.98 -12.36
N PHE A 229 15.56 -5.30 -13.16
CA PHE A 229 15.05 -5.81 -14.44
C PHE A 229 15.81 -5.25 -15.65
N GLY A 230 16.65 -4.22 -15.47
CA GLY A 230 17.43 -3.61 -16.57
C GLY A 230 18.46 -4.55 -17.20
N PHE A 231 18.94 -5.55 -16.45
CA PHE A 231 19.92 -6.54 -16.92
C PHE A 231 19.29 -7.80 -17.51
N ARG A 232 17.95 -7.90 -17.48
CA ARG A 232 17.23 -9.08 -17.97
C ARG A 232 17.23 -9.04 -19.50
N LYS A 233 18.06 -9.89 -20.13
CA LYS A 233 18.04 -10.05 -21.60
C LYS A 233 16.60 -10.33 -22.01
N ARG A 234 16.01 -9.43 -22.82
CA ARG A 234 14.74 -9.69 -23.51
C ARG A 234 14.90 -11.01 -24.26
N LYS A 235 14.18 -12.04 -23.83
CA LYS A 235 14.00 -13.25 -24.65
C LYS A 235 13.06 -12.91 -25.79
#